data_AF-A0A496B7C6-F1
#
_entry.id   AF-A0A496B7C6-F1
#
_cell.length_a   1.000
_cell.length_b   1.000
_cell.length_c   1.000
_cell.angle_alpha   90.00
_cell.angle_beta   90.00
_cell.angle_gamma   90.00
#
_symmetry.space_group_name_H-M   'P 1'
#
loop_
_entity.id
_entity.type
_entity.pdbx_description
1 polymer ?
#
loop_
_entity_poly.entity_id
_entity_poly.type
_entity_poly.pdbx_seq_one_letter_code
_entity_poly.pdbx_strand_id
1 'polypeptide(L)'
;MPLLKELHLSKNIFPFRPIVYGGDDLTFVCDGRVGLHLAAYYLQKFAEGKIKVCGKDKPVDACAGVAIVPTKFPFAQAYHFADTLCGLAKSRRRSQEDNSKGSWLDFQIIQEGVTQSITDLRTSQYRSLEGQKLTQRPYHISGSWDTFTAILQQFQSQRWPRSRAKGLLQVLTQGPTATERFVKGTQWRNVVLPDVSGIDDNAKTSGWTGGASANQITPYFDPLEALDFYLEGLLPTASGAEGSENKKRDKE
;
A
#
# COMPACT_ATOMS: atom_id res chain seq x y z
N MET A 1 -4.94 13.83 -13.62
CA MET A 1 -4.86 12.37 -13.39
C MET A 1 -4.94 11.63 -14.72
N PRO A 2 -3.81 11.37 -15.41
CA PRO A 2 -3.80 10.62 -16.67
C PRO A 2 -4.28 9.17 -16.51
N LEU A 3 -3.91 8.51 -15.41
CA LEU A 3 -4.21 7.11 -15.12
C LEU A 3 -5.71 6.80 -14.96
N LEU A 4 -6.50 7.74 -14.42
CA LEU A 4 -7.97 7.56 -14.31
C LEU A 4 -8.65 7.53 -15.69
N LYS A 5 -8.09 8.24 -16.69
CA LYS A 5 -8.61 8.21 -18.07
C LYS A 5 -8.34 6.87 -18.77
N GLU A 6 -7.36 6.10 -18.28
CA GLU A 6 -6.98 4.78 -18.81
C GLU A 6 -7.72 3.62 -18.15
N LEU A 7 -8.50 3.85 -17.08
CA LEU A 7 -9.53 2.89 -16.71
C LEU A 7 -10.70 3.09 -17.67
N HIS A 8 -10.90 2.13 -18.56
CA HIS A 8 -12.10 2.03 -19.39
C HIS A 8 -13.31 1.67 -18.50
N LEU A 9 -13.68 2.59 -17.61
CA LEU A 9 -14.93 2.53 -16.86
C LEU A 9 -16.03 2.75 -17.89
N SER A 10 -16.62 1.67 -18.40
CA SER A 10 -17.93 1.79 -19.03
C SER A 10 -18.86 2.43 -17.98
N LYS A 11 -19.64 3.44 -18.39
CA LYS A 11 -20.52 4.18 -17.49
C LYS A 11 -21.33 3.16 -16.66
N ASN A 12 -21.04 3.07 -15.36
CA ASN A 12 -21.66 2.21 -14.35
C ASN A 12 -21.05 0.82 -14.06
N ILE A 13 -19.90 0.42 -14.60
CA ILE A 13 -19.24 -0.85 -14.19
C ILE A 13 -17.94 -0.56 -13.45
N PHE A 14 -17.96 -0.74 -12.14
CA PHE A 14 -16.76 -0.74 -11.31
C PHE A 14 -15.95 -2.02 -11.61
N PRO A 15 -14.62 -1.95 -11.85
CA PRO A 15 -13.80 -3.08 -12.28
C PRO A 15 -13.50 -4.01 -11.09
N PHE A 16 -14.53 -4.60 -10.51
CA PHE A 16 -14.50 -5.40 -9.30
C PHE A 16 -15.37 -6.63 -9.53
N ARG A 17 -14.79 -7.81 -9.28
CA ARG A 17 -15.47 -9.08 -9.40
C ARG A 17 -15.28 -9.88 -8.11
N PRO A 18 -16.31 -9.95 -7.24
CA PRO A 18 -16.24 -10.82 -6.07
C PRO A 18 -16.19 -12.29 -6.54
N ILE A 19 -15.33 -13.07 -5.92
CA ILE A 19 -15.15 -14.50 -6.14
C ILE A 19 -15.68 -15.27 -4.94
N VAL A 20 -15.28 -14.84 -3.74
CA VAL A 20 -15.78 -15.35 -2.46
C VAL A 20 -16.39 -14.18 -1.71
N TYR A 21 -17.64 -14.34 -1.29
CA TYR A 21 -18.38 -13.37 -0.50
C TYR A 21 -19.32 -14.11 0.45
N GLY A 22 -18.79 -14.53 1.61
CA GLY A 22 -19.57 -15.30 2.56
C GLY A 22 -18.80 -15.59 3.84
N GLY A 23 -19.51 -15.54 4.97
CA GLY A 23 -18.89 -15.66 6.29
C GLY A 23 -18.00 -14.46 6.59
N ASP A 24 -16.80 -14.73 7.06
CA ASP A 24 -15.75 -13.75 7.38
C ASP A 24 -14.75 -13.51 6.24
N ASP A 25 -14.85 -14.27 5.14
CA ASP A 25 -13.92 -14.19 4.00
C ASP A 25 -14.50 -13.41 2.80
N LEU A 26 -13.69 -12.50 2.28
CA LEU A 26 -13.91 -11.75 1.04
C LEU A 26 -12.72 -11.95 0.11
N THR A 27 -12.97 -12.44 -1.10
CA THR A 27 -12.00 -12.47 -2.20
C THR A 27 -12.60 -11.82 -3.43
N PHE A 28 -11.85 -10.91 -4.07
CA PHE A 28 -12.26 -10.28 -5.32
C PHE A 28 -11.09 -10.12 -6.27
N VAL A 29 -11.41 -9.97 -7.56
CA VAL A 29 -10.47 -9.62 -8.64
C VAL A 29 -10.84 -8.24 -9.17
N CYS A 30 -9.84 -7.41 -9.46
CA CYS A 30 -10.04 -6.06 -9.99
C CYS A 30 -8.87 -5.64 -10.89
N ASP A 31 -8.94 -4.44 -11.46
CA ASP A 31 -7.78 -3.83 -12.12
C ASP A 31 -6.65 -3.62 -11.10
N GLY A 32 -5.43 -4.03 -11.45
CA GLY A 32 -4.28 -4.00 -10.54
C GLY A 32 -3.94 -2.60 -10.02
N ARG A 33 -4.39 -1.54 -10.72
CA ARG A 33 -4.16 -0.14 -10.32
C ARG A 33 -5.00 0.31 -9.13
N VAL A 34 -6.02 -0.45 -8.76
CA VAL A 34 -7.00 -0.05 -7.74
C VAL A 34 -7.09 -1.06 -6.60
N GLY A 35 -6.64 -2.29 -6.82
CA GLY A 35 -6.81 -3.39 -5.86
C GLY A 35 -6.19 -3.14 -4.49
N LEU A 36 -5.00 -2.54 -4.45
CA LEU A 36 -4.32 -2.22 -3.20
C LEU A 36 -5.09 -1.16 -2.39
N HIS A 37 -5.53 -0.09 -3.05
CA HIS A 37 -6.34 0.95 -2.42
C HIS A 37 -7.71 0.40 -1.95
N LEU A 38 -8.37 -0.43 -2.77
CA LEU A 38 -9.65 -1.05 -2.44
C LEU A 38 -9.58 -1.95 -1.21
N ALA A 39 -8.54 -2.79 -1.12
CA ALA A 39 -8.35 -3.66 0.03
C ALA A 39 -8.14 -2.86 1.32
N ALA A 40 -7.31 -1.81 1.27
CA ALA A 40 -7.11 -0.93 2.42
C ALA A 40 -8.39 -0.19 2.82
N TYR A 41 -9.12 0.38 1.85
CA TYR A 41 -10.39 1.06 2.09
C TYR A 41 -11.42 0.12 2.70
N TYR A 42 -11.52 -1.12 2.20
CA TYR A 42 -12.39 -2.13 2.79
C TYR A 42 -12.02 -2.40 4.26
N LEU A 43 -10.74 -2.59 4.58
CA LEU A 43 -10.30 -2.81 5.97
C LEU A 43 -10.61 -1.62 6.87
N GLN A 44 -10.43 -0.38 6.38
CA GLN A 44 -10.79 0.83 7.11
C GLN A 44 -12.29 0.87 7.42
N LYS A 45 -13.13 0.64 6.41
CA LYS A 45 -14.60 0.62 6.58
C LYS A 45 -15.09 -0.54 7.43
N PHE A 46 -14.44 -1.69 7.31
CA PHE A 46 -14.73 -2.84 8.16
C PHE A 46 -14.48 -2.51 9.63
N ALA A 47 -13.35 -1.87 9.94
CA ALA A 47 -12.97 -1.49 11.30
C ALA A 47 -13.88 -0.42 11.96
N GLU A 48 -14.69 0.30 11.18
CA GLU A 48 -15.74 1.19 11.71
C GLU A 48 -16.92 0.40 12.31
N GLY A 49 -17.10 -0.86 11.88
CA GLY A 49 -18.12 -1.76 12.38
C GLY A 49 -17.86 -2.22 13.82
N LYS A 50 -18.93 -2.69 14.47
CA LYS A 50 -18.87 -3.31 15.80
C LYS A 50 -19.75 -4.55 15.82
N ILE A 51 -19.32 -5.57 16.57
CA ILE A 51 -20.10 -6.77 16.83
C ILE A 51 -20.37 -6.92 18.32
N LYS A 52 -21.53 -7.45 18.67
CA LYS A 52 -21.87 -7.76 20.06
C LYS A 52 -21.27 -9.11 20.46
N VAL A 53 -20.33 -9.09 21.38
CA VAL A 53 -19.75 -10.29 21.98
C VAL A 53 -20.05 -10.27 23.48
N CYS A 54 -20.83 -11.24 23.94
CA CYS A 54 -21.30 -11.31 25.34
C CYS A 54 -21.98 -10.01 25.82
N GLY A 55 -22.81 -9.39 24.97
CA GLY A 55 -23.52 -8.15 25.27
C GLY A 55 -22.68 -6.88 25.25
N LYS A 56 -21.38 -6.96 24.96
CA LYS A 56 -20.48 -5.80 24.80
C LYS A 56 -20.14 -5.60 23.33
N ASP A 57 -20.15 -4.35 22.89
CA ASP A 57 -19.66 -3.99 21.57
C ASP A 57 -18.14 -4.18 21.53
N LYS A 58 -17.66 -4.96 20.57
CA LYS A 58 -16.24 -5.12 20.27
C LYS A 58 -15.94 -4.62 18.86
N PRO A 59 -14.77 -3.98 18.64
CA PRO A 59 -14.32 -3.65 17.31
C PRO A 59 -14.15 -4.93 16.49
N VAL A 60 -14.33 -4.80 15.18
CA VAL A 60 -13.97 -5.86 14.23
C VAL A 60 -12.69 -5.47 13.50
N ASP A 61 -11.82 -6.45 13.29
CA ASP A 61 -10.61 -6.27 12.50
C ASP A 61 -10.52 -7.38 11.46
N ALA A 62 -9.86 -7.10 10.36
CA ALA A 62 -9.55 -8.09 9.34
C ALA A 62 -8.11 -7.97 8.87
N CYS A 63 -7.60 -9.03 8.25
CA CYS A 63 -6.33 -9.01 7.54
C CYS A 63 -6.58 -9.21 6.05
N ALA A 64 -5.78 -8.57 5.21
CA ALA A 64 -5.85 -8.73 3.76
C ALA A 64 -4.48 -9.06 3.16
N GLY A 65 -4.52 -9.79 2.06
CA GLY A 65 -3.38 -10.03 1.18
C GLY A 65 -3.72 -9.62 -0.25
N VAL A 66 -2.87 -8.83 -0.89
CA VAL A 66 -3.09 -8.33 -2.26
C VAL A 66 -1.96 -8.77 -3.18
N ALA A 67 -2.25 -9.63 -4.14
CA ALA A 67 -1.32 -9.98 -5.21
C ALA A 67 -1.66 -9.20 -6.49
N ILE A 68 -0.72 -8.39 -6.97
CA ILE A 68 -0.84 -7.65 -8.23
C ILE A 68 -0.02 -8.39 -9.28
N VAL A 69 -0.68 -8.91 -10.31
CA VAL A 69 -0.10 -9.82 -11.31
C VAL A 69 -0.46 -9.40 -12.74
N PRO A 70 0.30 -9.83 -13.77
CA PRO A 70 -0.07 -9.61 -15.17
C PRO A 70 -1.37 -10.34 -15.53
N THR A 71 -2.10 -9.86 -16.53
CA THR A 71 -3.40 -10.42 -16.94
C THR A 71 -3.37 -11.90 -17.31
N LYS A 72 -2.25 -12.40 -17.85
CA LYS A 72 -2.07 -13.81 -18.26
C LYS A 72 -1.49 -14.69 -17.15
N PHE A 73 -1.31 -14.16 -15.94
CA PHE A 73 -0.77 -14.91 -14.82
C PHE A 73 -1.77 -15.97 -14.35
N PRO A 74 -1.34 -17.21 -14.05
CA PRO A 74 -2.25 -18.27 -13.61
C PRO A 74 -3.06 -17.87 -12.37
N PHE A 75 -4.39 -17.85 -12.50
CA PHE A 75 -5.28 -17.39 -11.42
C PHE A 75 -5.10 -18.18 -10.12
N ALA A 76 -4.99 -19.51 -10.19
CA ALA A 76 -4.79 -20.35 -9.03
C ALA A 76 -3.52 -19.96 -8.24
N GLN A 77 -2.46 -19.57 -8.94
CA GLN A 77 -1.23 -19.11 -8.32
C GLN A 77 -1.36 -17.71 -7.73
N ALA A 78 -2.06 -16.79 -8.42
CA ALA A 78 -2.34 -15.45 -7.88
C ALA A 78 -3.18 -15.53 -6.59
N TYR A 79 -4.20 -16.40 -6.57
CA TYR A 79 -5.02 -16.67 -5.39
C TYR A 79 -4.17 -17.20 -4.23
N HIS A 80 -3.30 -18.19 -4.50
CA HIS A 80 -2.40 -18.73 -3.48
C HIS A 80 -1.46 -17.67 -2.90
N PHE A 81 -0.93 -16.77 -3.73
CA PHE A 81 -0.12 -15.65 -3.25
C PHE A 81 -0.93 -14.66 -2.41
N ALA A 82 -2.15 -14.30 -2.82
CA ALA A 82 -3.01 -13.42 -2.04
C ALA A 82 -3.34 -14.03 -0.66
N ASP A 83 -3.64 -15.33 -0.60
CA ASP A 83 -3.89 -16.04 0.67
C ASP A 83 -2.62 -16.09 1.54
N THR A 84 -1.46 -16.39 0.95
CA THR A 84 -0.16 -16.38 1.66
C THR A 84 0.13 -15.02 2.27
N LEU A 85 -0.09 -13.93 1.52
CA LEU A 85 0.08 -12.56 1.99
C LEU A 85 -0.90 -12.24 3.14
N CYS A 86 -2.16 -12.67 3.04
CA CYS A 86 -3.12 -12.55 4.14
C CYS A 86 -2.64 -13.30 5.39
N GLY A 87 -2.06 -14.49 5.22
CA GLY A 87 -1.41 -15.27 6.28
C GLY A 87 -0.23 -14.53 6.95
N LEU A 88 0.60 -13.84 6.16
CA LEU A 88 1.70 -13.00 6.67
C LEU A 88 1.18 -11.81 7.48
N ALA A 89 0.12 -11.14 6.99
CA ALA A 89 -0.56 -10.07 7.72
C ALA A 89 -1.16 -10.58 9.06
N LYS A 90 -1.82 -11.74 9.06
CA LYS A 90 -2.34 -12.40 10.27
C LYS A 90 -1.20 -12.72 11.26
N SER A 91 -0.08 -13.23 10.76
CA SER A 91 1.10 -13.56 11.57
C SER A 91 1.69 -12.29 12.21
N ARG A 92 1.81 -11.20 11.44
CA ARG A 92 2.27 -9.91 11.94
C ARG A 92 1.33 -9.34 13.01
N ARG A 93 0.02 -9.41 12.81
CA ARG A 93 -1.00 -8.99 13.80
C ARG A 93 -0.86 -9.76 15.11
N ARG A 94 -0.66 -11.09 15.06
CA ARG A 94 -0.51 -11.93 16.26
C ARG A 94 0.76 -11.63 17.06
N SER A 95 1.80 -11.11 16.39
CA SER A 95 3.05 -10.72 17.05
C SER A 95 2.99 -9.33 17.68
N GLN A 96 1.87 -8.61 17.57
CA GLN A 96 1.68 -7.29 18.17
C GLN A 96 1.08 -7.41 19.58
N GLU A 97 1.38 -6.43 20.43
CA GLU A 97 0.75 -6.28 21.74
C GLU A 97 -0.76 -5.99 21.58
N ASP A 98 -1.58 -6.34 22.59
CA ASP A 98 -3.04 -6.24 22.53
C ASP A 98 -3.56 -4.86 22.11
N ASN A 99 -2.93 -3.78 22.57
CA ASN A 99 -3.32 -2.40 22.23
C ASN A 99 -2.95 -1.97 20.80
N SER A 100 -2.20 -2.80 20.09
CA SER A 100 -1.77 -2.61 18.69
C SER A 100 -2.38 -3.66 17.75
N LYS A 101 -3.39 -4.40 18.25
CA LYS A 101 -4.22 -5.28 17.42
C LYS A 101 -5.22 -4.42 16.65
N GLY A 102 -5.23 -4.61 15.35
CA GLY A 102 -6.09 -3.90 14.41
C GLY A 102 -6.06 -4.62 13.07
N SER A 103 -6.48 -3.93 12.01
CA SER A 103 -6.44 -4.48 10.65
C SER A 103 -5.05 -4.36 10.02
N TRP A 104 -4.62 -5.40 9.31
CA TRP A 104 -3.29 -5.47 8.68
C TRP A 104 -3.39 -5.87 7.21
N LEU A 105 -2.53 -5.31 6.37
CA LEU A 105 -2.49 -5.59 4.93
C LEU A 105 -1.08 -5.92 4.48
N ASP A 106 -0.93 -7.03 3.76
CA ASP A 106 0.28 -7.35 3.02
C ASP A 106 0.00 -7.33 1.50
N PHE A 107 1.00 -6.97 0.70
CA PHE A 107 0.89 -6.99 -0.75
C PHE A 107 2.17 -7.44 -1.46
N GLN A 108 2.02 -7.89 -2.69
CA GLN A 108 3.14 -8.21 -3.57
C GLN A 108 2.80 -7.84 -5.01
N ILE A 109 3.69 -7.08 -5.64
CA ILE A 109 3.67 -6.87 -7.09
C ILE A 109 4.56 -7.95 -7.70
N ILE A 110 4.02 -8.66 -8.69
CA ILE A 110 4.67 -9.75 -9.40
C ILE A 110 4.67 -9.37 -10.88
N GLN A 111 5.84 -9.28 -11.49
CA GLN A 111 5.96 -8.79 -12.87
C GLN A 111 6.05 -9.94 -13.89
N GLU A 112 6.56 -11.10 -13.48
CA GLU A 112 6.80 -12.25 -14.34
C GLU A 112 6.47 -13.57 -13.62
N GLY A 113 6.65 -14.69 -14.32
CA GLY A 113 6.38 -16.02 -13.76
C GLY A 113 7.29 -16.31 -12.57
N VAL A 114 6.74 -16.24 -11.36
CA VAL A 114 7.43 -16.59 -10.12
C VAL A 114 6.98 -17.97 -9.68
N THR A 115 7.90 -18.90 -9.45
CA THR A 115 7.62 -20.22 -8.88
C THR A 115 8.00 -20.34 -7.40
N GLN A 116 8.72 -19.34 -6.88
CA GLN A 116 9.21 -19.27 -5.51
C GLN A 116 8.11 -18.88 -4.52
N SER A 117 8.33 -19.16 -3.23
CA SER A 117 7.48 -18.62 -2.16
C SER A 117 7.64 -17.10 -2.02
N ILE A 118 6.64 -16.43 -1.44
CA ILE A 118 6.72 -14.98 -1.14
C ILE A 118 7.92 -14.67 -0.24
N THR A 119 8.23 -15.54 0.71
CA THR A 119 9.37 -15.37 1.64
C THR A 119 10.71 -15.44 0.90
N ASP A 120 10.85 -16.39 -0.03
CA ASP A 120 12.07 -16.56 -0.81
C ASP A 120 12.26 -15.41 -1.81
N LEU A 121 11.16 -14.97 -2.44
CA LEU A 121 11.15 -13.81 -3.32
C LEU A 121 11.60 -12.55 -2.58
N ARG A 122 11.07 -12.30 -1.36
CA ARG A 122 11.51 -11.17 -0.55
C ARG A 122 12.96 -11.27 -0.10
N THR A 123 13.43 -12.49 0.20
CA THR A 123 14.81 -12.72 0.63
C THR A 123 15.81 -12.52 -0.51
N SER A 124 15.44 -12.90 -1.73
CA SER A 124 16.32 -12.85 -2.90
C SER A 124 16.24 -11.55 -3.70
N GLN A 125 15.06 -10.93 -3.81
CA GLN A 125 14.82 -9.77 -4.69
C GLN A 125 14.55 -8.46 -3.94
N TYR A 126 14.15 -8.52 -2.67
CA TYR A 126 13.84 -7.33 -1.86
C TYR A 126 14.91 -7.01 -0.82
N ARG A 127 16.16 -7.16 -1.24
CA ARG A 127 17.36 -6.72 -0.51
C ARG A 127 18.20 -5.79 -1.36
N SER A 128 18.80 -4.80 -0.72
CA SER A 128 19.82 -3.98 -1.36
C SER A 128 21.10 -4.80 -1.61
N LEU A 129 22.00 -4.28 -2.46
CA LEU A 129 23.34 -4.83 -2.65
C LEU A 129 24.17 -4.83 -1.34
N GLU A 130 23.87 -3.92 -0.43
CA GLU A 130 24.46 -3.83 0.91
C GLU A 130 23.74 -4.75 1.94
N GLY A 131 22.69 -5.48 1.54
CA GLY A 131 22.03 -6.52 2.34
C GLY A 131 20.81 -6.08 3.16
N GLN A 132 20.49 -4.78 3.20
CA GLN A 132 19.33 -4.26 3.93
C GLN A 132 18.00 -4.68 3.27
N LYS A 133 16.96 -4.81 4.10
CA LYS A 133 15.59 -5.09 3.60
C LYS A 133 15.00 -3.85 2.94
N LEU A 134 14.33 -4.05 1.80
CA LEU A 134 13.70 -2.96 1.05
C LEU A 134 12.24 -2.73 1.44
N THR A 135 11.52 -3.76 1.88
CA THR A 135 10.08 -3.66 2.19
C THR A 135 9.81 -3.53 3.69
N GLN A 136 8.70 -2.89 4.04
CA GLN A 136 8.18 -2.77 5.40
C GLN A 136 6.88 -3.56 5.63
N ARG A 137 6.46 -4.32 4.63
CA ARG A 137 5.23 -5.11 4.65
C ARG A 137 5.29 -6.21 5.72
N PRO A 138 4.16 -6.59 6.35
CA PRO A 138 2.81 -6.02 6.23
C PRO A 138 2.64 -4.65 6.91
N TYR A 139 1.61 -3.89 6.50
CA TYR A 139 1.24 -2.58 7.05
C TYR A 139 0.04 -2.63 8.00
N HIS A 140 0.06 -1.81 9.05
CA HIS A 140 -1.08 -1.61 9.94
C HIS A 140 -1.99 -0.51 9.39
N ILE A 141 -3.28 -0.81 9.21
CA ILE A 141 -4.22 0.06 8.52
C ILE A 141 -4.48 1.37 9.27
N SER A 142 -4.53 1.33 10.60
CA SER A 142 -4.71 2.53 11.44
C SER A 142 -3.37 3.05 11.99
N GLY A 143 -2.28 2.88 11.23
CA GLY A 143 -0.93 3.23 11.67
C GLY A 143 0.01 3.42 10.49
N SER A 144 0.92 2.45 10.26
CA SER A 144 1.96 2.58 9.23
C SER A 144 1.43 2.73 7.80
N TRP A 145 0.17 2.37 7.55
CA TRP A 145 -0.48 2.59 6.26
C TRP A 145 -0.65 4.08 5.92
N ASP A 146 -0.94 4.95 6.89
CA ASP A 146 -1.12 6.38 6.65
C ASP A 146 0.20 7.03 6.18
N THR A 147 1.32 6.63 6.79
CA THR A 147 2.66 7.03 6.34
C THR A 147 2.94 6.53 4.92
N PHE A 148 2.61 5.26 4.61
CA PHE A 148 2.75 4.71 3.25
C PHE A 148 1.98 5.55 2.23
N THR A 149 0.70 5.85 2.49
CA THR A 149 -0.14 6.63 1.57
C THR A 149 0.34 8.07 1.43
N ALA A 150 0.77 8.71 2.52
CA ALA A 150 1.26 10.09 2.48
C ALA A 150 2.56 10.22 1.65
N ILE A 151 3.49 9.25 1.77
CA ILE A 151 4.68 9.18 0.92
C ILE A 151 4.29 9.04 -0.55
N LEU A 152 3.40 8.08 -0.84
CA LEU A 152 2.95 7.78 -2.20
C LEU A 152 2.30 9.01 -2.85
N GLN A 153 1.43 9.71 -2.12
CA GLN A 153 0.78 10.95 -2.57
C GLN A 153 1.80 12.06 -2.87
N GLN A 154 2.84 12.22 -2.04
CA GLN A 154 3.90 13.20 -2.33
C GLN A 154 4.69 12.84 -3.59
N PHE A 155 4.94 11.55 -3.87
CA PHE A 155 5.54 11.13 -5.14
C PHE A 155 4.61 11.29 -6.35
N GLN A 156 3.29 11.14 -6.16
CA GLN A 156 2.30 11.37 -7.21
C GLN A 156 2.06 12.85 -7.49
N SER A 157 2.36 13.73 -6.53
CA SER A 157 2.30 15.17 -6.72
C SER A 157 3.25 15.62 -7.85
N GLN A 158 2.94 16.75 -8.49
CA GLN A 158 3.74 17.26 -9.62
C GLN A 158 5.19 17.63 -9.26
N ARG A 159 5.56 17.57 -7.97
CA ARG A 159 6.91 17.87 -7.48
C ARG A 159 7.94 16.79 -7.85
N TRP A 160 7.51 15.54 -8.08
CA TRP A 160 8.40 14.42 -8.37
C TRP A 160 8.23 13.91 -9.82
N PRO A 161 9.22 14.17 -10.71
CA PRO A 161 9.19 13.59 -12.05
C PRO A 161 9.25 12.06 -12.02
N ARG A 162 8.44 11.41 -12.86
CA ARG A 162 8.40 9.93 -13.02
C ARG A 162 9.79 9.30 -13.19
N SER A 163 10.65 9.93 -14.00
CA SER A 163 12.02 9.47 -14.23
C SER A 163 12.87 9.50 -12.95
N ARG A 164 12.64 10.47 -12.07
CA ARG A 164 13.34 10.59 -10.79
C ARG A 164 12.83 9.60 -9.76
N ALA A 165 11.52 9.39 -9.69
CA ALA A 165 10.94 8.34 -8.84
C ALA A 165 11.50 6.95 -9.23
N LYS A 166 11.56 6.64 -10.53
CA LYS A 166 12.22 5.41 -11.02
C LYS A 166 13.71 5.35 -10.68
N GLY A 167 14.43 6.45 -10.84
CA GLY A 167 15.83 6.54 -10.46
C GLY A 167 16.06 6.30 -8.96
N LEU A 168 15.21 6.87 -8.11
CA LEU A 168 15.26 6.64 -6.67
C LEU A 168 14.97 5.17 -6.32
N LEU A 169 13.93 4.58 -6.91
CA LEU A 169 13.59 3.16 -6.73
C LEU A 169 14.80 2.25 -7.06
N GLN A 170 15.48 2.53 -8.16
CA GLN A 170 16.69 1.80 -8.56
C GLN A 170 17.87 2.02 -7.60
N VAL A 171 18.08 3.25 -7.11
CA VAL A 171 19.21 3.52 -6.20
C VAL A 171 18.98 2.92 -4.82
N LEU A 172 17.72 2.81 -4.36
CA LEU A 172 17.40 2.11 -3.12
C LEU A 172 17.86 0.64 -3.15
N THR A 173 17.81 -0.05 -4.30
CA THR A 173 18.34 -1.42 -4.40
C THR A 173 19.86 -1.48 -4.29
N GLN A 174 20.58 -0.37 -4.40
CA GLN A 174 22.03 -0.32 -4.23
C GLN A 174 22.43 -0.14 -2.75
N GLY A 175 21.54 0.42 -1.92
CA GLY A 175 21.74 0.56 -0.47
C GLY A 175 21.86 2.00 0.02
N PRO A 176 22.06 2.19 1.34
CA PRO A 176 22.15 3.48 2.01
C PRO A 176 23.14 4.45 1.38
N THR A 177 24.36 3.99 1.11
CA THR A 177 25.45 4.86 0.62
C THR A 177 25.15 5.48 -0.74
N ALA A 178 24.63 4.66 -1.67
CA ALA A 178 24.26 5.12 -3.00
C ALA A 178 23.05 6.07 -2.95
N THR A 179 22.08 5.77 -2.08
CA THR A 179 20.86 6.58 -1.90
C THR A 179 21.19 7.97 -1.39
N GLU A 180 22.04 8.07 -0.36
CA GLU A 180 22.43 9.37 0.20
C GLU A 180 23.12 10.26 -0.84
N ARG A 181 24.02 9.69 -1.66
CA ARG A 181 24.66 10.40 -2.77
C ARG A 181 23.65 10.89 -3.79
N PHE A 182 22.68 10.06 -4.15
CA PHE A 182 21.63 10.44 -5.09
C PHE A 182 20.79 11.59 -4.54
N VAL A 183 20.35 11.51 -3.29
CA VAL A 183 19.49 12.53 -2.65
C VAL A 183 20.23 13.87 -2.53
N LYS A 184 21.48 13.89 -2.08
CA LYS A 184 22.34 15.09 -2.07
C LYS A 184 22.50 15.68 -3.48
N GLY A 185 22.66 14.82 -4.48
CA GLY A 185 22.74 15.20 -5.89
C GLY A 185 21.44 15.74 -6.50
N THR A 186 20.29 15.63 -5.82
CA THR A 186 18.99 16.16 -6.29
C THR A 186 18.51 17.41 -5.55
N GLN A 187 19.09 17.73 -4.39
CA GLN A 187 18.64 18.85 -3.54
C GLN A 187 18.64 20.21 -4.25
N TRP A 188 19.63 20.49 -5.10
CA TRP A 188 19.71 21.75 -5.86
C TRP A 188 18.61 21.93 -6.91
N ARG A 189 17.84 20.89 -7.23
CA ARG A 189 16.69 20.92 -8.14
C ARG A 189 15.34 21.09 -7.43
N ASN A 190 15.33 21.42 -6.12
CA ASN A 190 14.12 21.51 -5.27
C ASN A 190 13.29 20.22 -5.16
N VAL A 191 13.88 19.08 -5.53
CA VAL A 191 13.31 17.74 -5.34
C VAL A 191 13.87 17.19 -4.03
N VAL A 192 13.02 17.17 -3.01
CA VAL A 192 13.32 16.66 -1.67
C VAL A 192 12.50 15.40 -1.43
N LEU A 193 13.08 14.46 -0.67
CA LEU A 193 12.36 13.26 -0.25
C LEU A 193 11.07 13.64 0.50
N PRO A 194 10.03 12.80 0.42
CA PRO A 194 8.82 13.05 1.16
C PRO A 194 9.06 13.23 2.66
N ASP A 195 8.61 14.36 3.19
CA ASP A 195 8.62 14.66 4.61
C ASP A 195 7.20 14.53 5.13
N VAL A 196 6.93 13.41 5.79
CA VAL A 196 5.63 13.08 6.39
C VAL A 196 5.82 12.54 7.80
N SER A 197 4.76 12.60 8.60
CA SER A 197 4.73 12.03 9.94
C SER A 197 4.95 10.51 9.93
N GLY A 198 5.68 10.01 10.92
CA GLY A 198 5.99 8.58 11.07
C GLY A 198 7.26 8.12 10.37
N ILE A 199 7.98 9.02 9.67
CA ILE A 199 9.29 8.74 9.10
C ILE A 199 10.40 9.20 10.05
N ASP A 200 11.43 8.38 10.20
CA ASP A 200 12.70 8.69 10.87
C ASP A 200 13.42 9.91 10.24
N ASP A 201 13.93 10.82 11.06
CA ASP A 201 14.53 12.06 10.55
C ASP A 201 15.76 11.85 9.66
N ASN A 202 16.53 10.78 9.89
CA ASN A 202 17.64 10.43 9.00
C ASN A 202 17.12 9.92 7.65
N ALA A 203 15.98 9.23 7.62
CA ALA A 203 15.39 8.78 6.37
C ALA A 203 14.89 9.93 5.49
N LYS A 204 14.45 11.05 6.08
CA LYS A 204 14.04 12.26 5.34
C LYS A 204 15.17 12.90 4.54
N THR A 205 16.42 12.68 4.96
CA THR A 205 17.60 13.30 4.33
C THR A 205 18.46 12.30 3.55
N SER A 206 18.55 11.05 4.00
CA SER A 206 19.42 10.02 3.39
C SER A 206 18.66 8.96 2.58
N GLY A 207 17.34 8.84 2.75
CA GLY A 207 16.53 7.77 2.18
C GLY A 207 16.39 6.52 3.07
N TRP A 208 17.12 6.46 4.20
CA TRP A 208 17.20 5.30 5.08
C TRP A 208 17.15 5.71 6.55
N THR A 209 16.54 4.88 7.41
CA THR A 209 16.51 5.14 8.85
C THR A 209 17.94 5.22 9.42
N GLY A 210 18.09 5.96 10.53
CA GLY A 210 19.32 5.94 11.30
C GLY A 210 19.62 4.55 11.90
N GLY A 211 20.83 4.37 12.42
CA GLY A 211 21.26 3.16 13.13
C GLY A 211 22.36 2.37 12.42
N ALA A 212 22.67 1.19 12.96
CA ALA A 212 23.69 0.31 12.39
C ALA A 212 23.29 -0.11 10.96
N SER A 213 24.25 -0.09 10.05
CA SER A 213 24.03 -0.32 8.60
C SER A 213 23.20 -1.57 8.29
N ALA A 214 23.36 -2.66 9.06
CA ALA A 214 22.61 -3.91 8.87
C ALA A 214 21.11 -3.82 9.18
N ASN A 215 20.69 -2.84 9.99
CA ASN A 215 19.32 -2.68 10.47
C ASN A 215 18.60 -1.49 9.83
N GLN A 216 19.25 -0.77 8.90
CA GLN A 216 18.61 0.34 8.22
C GLN A 216 17.48 -0.17 7.33
N ILE A 217 16.38 0.58 7.32
CA ILE A 217 15.20 0.31 6.49
C ILE A 217 14.88 1.58 5.71
N THR A 218 14.33 1.45 4.51
CA THR A 218 13.83 2.58 3.74
C THR A 218 12.29 2.64 3.80
N PRO A 219 11.68 3.82 4.04
CA PRO A 219 10.22 4.00 3.95
C PRO A 219 9.73 4.23 2.53
N TYR A 220 10.63 4.42 1.56
CA TYR A 220 10.26 4.90 0.24
C TYR A 220 10.08 3.79 -0.80
N PHE A 221 10.68 2.61 -0.61
CA PHE A 221 10.68 1.57 -1.63
C PHE A 221 9.27 1.07 -1.98
N ASP A 222 8.50 0.68 -0.96
CA ASP A 222 7.13 0.17 -1.14
C ASP A 222 6.20 1.22 -1.81
N PRO A 223 6.15 2.48 -1.36
CA PRO A 223 5.39 3.54 -2.05
C PRO A 223 5.83 3.78 -3.50
N LEU A 224 7.13 3.72 -3.78
CA LEU A 224 7.67 3.92 -5.13
C LEU A 224 7.33 2.75 -6.06
N GLU A 225 7.38 1.51 -5.55
CA GLU A 225 7.00 0.33 -6.33
C GLU A 225 5.49 0.32 -6.62
N ALA A 226 4.67 0.75 -5.64
CA ALA A 226 3.22 0.85 -5.77
C ALA A 226 2.74 2.08 -6.56
N LEU A 227 3.64 2.96 -7.02
CA LEU A 227 3.28 4.27 -7.59
C LEU A 227 2.32 4.18 -8.78
N ASP A 228 2.49 3.15 -9.62
CA ASP A 228 1.65 2.88 -10.78
C ASP A 228 0.44 1.99 -10.46
N PHE A 229 0.38 1.43 -9.25
CA PHE A 229 -0.65 0.48 -8.82
C PHE A 229 -1.57 1.02 -7.72
N TYR A 230 -1.57 2.33 -7.51
CA TYR A 230 -2.33 2.98 -6.45
C TYR A 230 -3.09 4.21 -6.97
N LEU A 231 -4.38 4.02 -7.26
CA LEU A 231 -5.28 5.09 -7.70
C LEU A 231 -6.38 5.36 -6.67
N GLU A 232 -6.30 6.50 -5.99
CA GLU A 232 -7.29 6.92 -5.00
C GLU A 232 -8.57 7.50 -5.61
N GLY A 233 -8.47 8.16 -6.78
CA GLY A 233 -9.55 8.98 -7.35
C GLY A 233 -10.79 8.22 -7.86
N LEU A 234 -10.94 6.95 -7.50
CA LEU A 234 -12.10 6.10 -7.77
C LEU A 234 -13.03 5.97 -6.56
N LEU A 235 -12.55 6.18 -5.35
CA LEU A 235 -13.35 6.07 -4.13
C LEU A 235 -13.57 7.45 -3.50
N PRO A 236 -14.71 7.67 -2.81
CA PRO A 236 -14.92 8.91 -2.07
C PRO A 236 -13.85 9.06 -0.99
N THR A 237 -13.24 10.24 -0.91
CA THR A 237 -12.38 10.58 0.24
C THR A 237 -13.26 10.69 1.48
N ALA A 238 -12.82 10.11 2.61
CA ALA A 238 -13.56 10.08 3.86
C ALA A 238 -13.95 11.48 4.42
N SER A 239 -13.40 12.56 3.87
CA SER A 239 -13.67 13.95 4.25
C SER A 239 -14.79 14.65 3.45
N GLY A 240 -15.48 13.97 2.53
CA GLY A 240 -16.44 14.60 1.61
C GLY A 240 -17.93 14.33 1.87
N ALA A 241 -18.28 13.64 2.95
CA ALA A 241 -19.66 13.23 3.23
C ALA A 241 -20.43 14.16 4.17
N GLU A 242 -20.11 15.47 4.18
CA GLU A 242 -20.96 16.50 4.79
C GLU A 242 -20.99 17.73 3.87
N GLY A 243 -22.14 17.99 3.24
CA GLY A 243 -22.39 19.26 2.54
C GLY A 243 -22.95 19.16 1.11
N SER A 244 -24.26 18.97 0.99
CA SER A 244 -25.14 19.69 0.03
C SER A 244 -26.56 19.14 0.20
N GLU A 245 -27.33 19.72 1.12
CA GLU A 245 -28.31 20.78 0.84
C GLU A 245 -29.46 20.36 -0.08
N ASN A 246 -30.51 19.85 0.57
CA ASN A 246 -31.82 20.50 0.62
C ASN A 246 -32.24 21.27 -0.66
N LYS A 247 -32.74 20.55 -1.67
CA LYS A 247 -33.55 21.19 -2.72
C LYS A 247 -35.03 21.17 -2.34
N LYS A 248 -35.45 22.32 -1.84
CA LYS A 248 -36.81 22.87 -1.74
C LYS A 248 -37.88 22.07 -2.50
N ARG A 249 -38.85 21.55 -1.75
CA ARG A 249 -40.24 21.43 -2.21
C ARG A 249 -40.88 22.79 -2.01
N ASP A 250 -40.83 23.63 -3.04
CA ASP A 250 -41.73 24.77 -3.18
C ASP A 250 -42.81 24.38 -4.20
N LYS A 251 -44.03 24.34 -3.67
CA LYS A 251 -45.36 24.55 -4.25
C LYS A 251 -45.46 24.67 -5.78
N GLU A 252 -46.28 23.81 -6.36
CA GLU A 252 -47.55 24.18 -7.03
C GLU A 252 -48.55 23.03 -6.87
#